data_AF-A0A2D4JN23-F1
#
_entry.id   AF-A0A2D4JN23-F1
#
_cell.length_a   1.000
_cell.length_b   1.000
_cell.length_c   1.000
_cell.angle_alpha   90.00
_cell.angle_beta   90.00
_cell.angle_gamma   90.00
#
_symmetry.space_group_name_H-M   'P 1'
#
loop_
_entity.id
_entity.type
_entity.pdbx_description
1 polymer ?
#
loop_
_entity_poly.entity_id
_entity_poly.type
_entity_poly.pdbx_seq_one_letter_code
_entity_poly.pdbx_strand_id
1 'polypeptide(L)'
;DASASEPEYMEEVRRQHMERCTGFLVDELGVVDRGQAGDRIFFVSAKEVLNARIQKAQGMPEGGGALAEGFQVRMFEFQNFERRFEECISQSAVKTKFEQHTVRAKQIAEEVRHIMDSVHVAAQEQRVYCLEKWDDRQERLGFIEKQLDLLTQSYKLKIKEITEEVERQVSNAMAEEIRKLSVLVDEFQLDFHPSPVVLKVYKNVSHLMQAGSFPGKHWVPDAPLWFCLP
;
A
#
# COMPACT_ATOMS: atom_id res chain seq x y z
N ASP A 1 21.46 -72.66 17.13
CA ASP A 1 22.57 -73.63 17.18
C ASP A 1 22.12 -75.08 17.12
N ALA A 2 20.98 -75.47 17.70
CA ALA A 2 20.54 -76.88 17.65
C ALA A 2 19.96 -77.32 16.28
N SER A 3 19.34 -76.43 15.50
CA SER A 3 18.68 -76.81 14.24
C SER A 3 19.58 -76.80 13.00
N ALA A 4 20.76 -76.17 13.06
CA ALA A 4 21.68 -76.12 11.91
C ALA A 4 22.34 -77.49 11.63
N SER A 5 22.26 -78.41 12.59
CA SER A 5 22.84 -79.76 12.54
C SER A 5 21.89 -80.80 11.95
N GLU A 6 20.60 -80.49 11.79
CA GLU A 6 19.55 -81.42 11.36
C GLU A 6 18.71 -80.80 10.22
N PRO A 7 19.16 -80.94 8.96
CA PRO A 7 18.54 -80.27 7.81
C PRO A 7 17.08 -80.66 7.57
N GLU A 8 16.65 -81.84 8.01
CA GLU A 8 15.27 -82.33 7.87
C GLU A 8 14.26 -81.53 8.69
N TYR A 9 14.68 -80.89 9.80
CA TYR A 9 13.78 -80.10 10.67
C TYR A 9 13.89 -78.59 10.45
N MET A 10 14.90 -78.11 9.70
CA MET A 10 15.14 -76.68 9.52
C MET A 10 13.95 -75.94 8.89
N GLU A 11 13.35 -76.53 7.85
CA GLU A 11 12.23 -75.88 7.14
C GLU A 11 10.97 -75.85 7.99
N GLU A 12 10.68 -76.93 8.72
CA GLU A 12 9.51 -77.01 9.61
C GLU A 12 9.63 -76.03 10.78
N VAL A 13 10.82 -75.92 11.39
CA VAL A 13 11.09 -74.95 12.45
C VAL A 13 11.01 -73.51 11.90
N ARG A 14 11.54 -73.25 10.70
CA ARG A 14 11.42 -71.94 10.03
C ARG A 14 9.95 -71.59 9.80
N ARG A 15 9.14 -72.53 9.32
CA ARG A 15 7.70 -72.36 9.09
C ARG A 15 6.95 -72.01 10.38
N GLN A 16 7.19 -72.74 11.47
CA GLN A 16 6.57 -72.47 12.77
C GLN A 16 6.92 -71.08 13.33
N HIS A 17 8.19 -70.69 13.23
CA HIS A 17 8.62 -69.34 13.64
C HIS A 17 8.00 -68.26 12.76
N MET A 18 7.92 -68.47 11.45
CA MET A 18 7.30 -67.51 10.54
C MET A 18 5.81 -67.33 10.86
N GLU A 19 5.08 -68.42 11.07
CA GLU A 19 3.66 -68.40 11.42
C GLU A 19 3.43 -67.69 12.75
N ARG A 20 4.20 -68.03 13.79
CA ARG A 20 4.09 -67.40 15.12
C ARG A 20 4.42 -65.92 15.09
N CYS A 21 5.53 -65.53 14.46
CA CYS A 21 5.94 -64.13 14.39
C CYS A 21 4.97 -63.31 13.52
N THR A 22 4.41 -63.90 12.46
CA THR A 22 3.35 -63.25 11.66
C THR A 22 2.11 -63.03 12.51
N GLY A 23 1.62 -64.05 13.22
CA GLY A 23 0.48 -63.91 14.12
C GLY A 23 0.70 -62.85 15.19
N PHE A 24 1.90 -62.80 15.78
CA PHE A 24 2.26 -61.78 16.76
C PHE A 24 2.23 -60.35 16.19
N LEU A 25 2.87 -60.11 15.05
CA LEU A 25 2.97 -58.76 14.46
C LEU A 25 1.64 -58.26 13.87
N VAL A 26 0.87 -59.18 13.28
CA VAL A 26 -0.37 -58.86 12.53
C VAL A 26 -1.59 -58.96 13.45
N ASP A 27 -1.80 -60.10 14.08
CA ASP A 27 -3.04 -60.41 14.79
C ASP A 27 -3.02 -59.88 16.24
N GLU A 28 -1.87 -59.93 16.92
CA GLU A 28 -1.75 -59.46 18.32
C GLU A 28 -1.41 -57.96 18.41
N LEU A 29 -0.37 -57.51 17.72
CA LEU A 29 0.07 -56.10 17.79
C LEU A 29 -0.66 -55.17 16.80
N GLY A 30 -1.11 -55.68 15.67
CA GLY A 30 -1.79 -54.88 14.63
C GLY A 30 -0.91 -53.77 14.03
N VAL A 31 0.42 -53.94 14.02
CA VAL A 31 1.38 -52.90 13.59
C VAL A 31 1.76 -53.01 12.11
N VAL A 32 1.49 -54.15 11.48
CA VAL A 32 1.76 -54.41 10.06
C VAL A 32 0.69 -55.31 9.45
N ASP A 33 0.48 -55.19 8.14
CA ASP A 33 -0.39 -56.09 7.39
C ASP A 33 0.27 -57.45 7.17
N ARG A 34 -0.54 -58.51 6.97
CA ARG A 34 -0.04 -59.87 6.69
C ARG A 34 0.88 -59.94 5.47
N GLY A 35 0.64 -59.11 4.45
CA GLY A 35 1.51 -59.00 3.27
C GLY A 35 2.86 -58.33 3.53
N GLN A 36 2.99 -57.57 4.62
CA GLN A 36 4.22 -56.85 4.99
C GLN A 36 5.05 -57.59 6.04
N ALA A 37 4.48 -58.58 6.73
CA ALA A 37 5.16 -59.33 7.79
C ALA A 37 6.47 -60.00 7.31
N GLY A 38 6.51 -60.48 6.07
CA GLY A 38 7.71 -61.07 5.46
C GLY A 38 8.89 -60.10 5.34
N ASP A 39 8.63 -58.79 5.22
CA ASP A 39 9.66 -57.73 5.21
C ASP A 39 10.06 -57.28 6.64
N ARG A 40 9.60 -57.97 7.68
CA ARG A 40 9.87 -57.66 9.10
C ARG A 40 10.43 -58.85 9.89
N ILE A 41 10.32 -60.06 9.36
CA ILE A 41 10.75 -61.30 10.01
C ILE A 41 11.89 -61.91 9.20
N PHE A 42 13.06 -62.06 9.81
CA PHE A 42 14.27 -62.53 9.14
C PHE A 42 14.94 -63.66 9.91
N PHE A 43 15.48 -64.63 9.19
CA PHE A 43 16.17 -65.78 9.77
C PHE A 43 17.68 -65.68 9.52
N VAL A 44 18.39 -65.17 10.52
CA VAL A 44 19.78 -64.73 10.36
C VAL A 44 20.71 -65.32 11.41
N SER A 45 22.02 -65.20 11.17
CA SER A 45 23.07 -65.44 12.17
C SER A 45 23.95 -64.21 12.30
N ALA A 46 23.69 -63.39 13.33
CA ALA A 46 24.47 -62.17 13.58
C ALA A 46 25.97 -62.49 13.81
N LYS A 47 26.28 -63.64 14.41
CA LYS A 47 27.66 -64.09 14.65
C LYS A 47 28.41 -64.36 13.34
N GLU A 48 27.77 -65.06 12.39
CA GLU A 48 28.36 -65.31 11.07
C GLU A 48 28.58 -64.01 10.28
N VAL A 49 27.58 -63.12 10.30
CA VAL A 49 27.66 -61.83 9.60
C VAL A 49 28.77 -60.95 10.18
N LEU A 50 28.86 -60.86 11.52
CA LEU A 50 29.90 -60.10 12.19
C LEU A 50 31.30 -60.64 11.86
N ASN A 51 31.51 -61.95 11.99
CA ASN A 51 32.81 -62.57 11.70
C ASN A 51 33.23 -62.38 10.24
N ALA A 52 32.30 -62.56 9.30
CA ALA A 52 32.55 -62.33 7.88
C ALA A 52 32.94 -60.88 7.60
N ARG A 53 32.27 -59.89 8.23
CA ARG A 53 32.61 -58.46 8.09
C ARG A 53 33.96 -58.11 8.71
N ILE A 54 34.31 -58.69 9.85
CA ILE A 54 35.62 -58.50 10.48
C ILE A 54 36.73 -59.02 9.55
N GLN A 55 36.56 -60.23 9.00
CA GLN A 55 37.51 -60.80 8.04
C GLN A 55 37.62 -59.96 6.78
N LYS A 56 36.49 -59.53 6.20
CA LYS A 56 36.47 -58.63 5.05
C LYS A 56 37.24 -57.33 5.33
N ALA A 57 37.01 -56.72 6.48
CA ALA A 57 37.69 -55.49 6.89
C ALA A 57 39.20 -55.66 7.06
N GLN A 58 39.67 -56.88 7.35
CA GLN A 58 41.08 -57.25 7.43
C GLN A 58 41.67 -57.71 6.07
N GLY A 59 40.89 -57.63 4.98
CA GLY A 59 41.31 -58.07 3.64
C GLY A 59 41.28 -59.59 3.45
N MET A 60 40.67 -60.33 4.38
CA MET A 60 40.51 -61.79 4.30
C MET A 60 39.17 -62.15 3.64
N PRO A 61 39.04 -63.35 3.02
CA PRO A 61 37.79 -63.79 2.41
C PRO A 61 36.67 -63.92 3.44
N GLU A 62 35.47 -63.42 3.11
CA GLU A 62 34.26 -63.48 3.95
C GLU A 62 33.82 -64.89 4.35
N GLY A 63 34.24 -65.90 3.57
CA GLY A 63 33.90 -67.30 3.80
C GLY A 63 34.49 -67.89 5.08
N GLY A 64 35.51 -67.27 5.67
CA GLY A 64 36.06 -67.73 6.96
C GLY A 64 35.14 -67.42 8.16
N GLY A 65 34.03 -66.71 7.95
CA GLY A 65 33.02 -66.42 8.96
C GLY A 65 31.87 -67.45 9.02
N ALA A 66 31.83 -68.40 8.08
CA ALA A 66 30.81 -69.43 8.01
C ALA A 66 30.92 -70.42 9.18
N LEU A 67 29.81 -70.65 9.90
CA LEU A 67 29.75 -71.59 11.02
C LEU A 67 29.05 -72.90 10.64
N ALA A 68 28.18 -72.85 9.62
CA ALA A 68 27.45 -74.01 9.11
C ALA A 68 27.14 -73.84 7.62
N GLU A 69 26.66 -74.92 6.98
CA GLU A 69 26.13 -74.87 5.62
C GLU A 69 25.00 -73.83 5.50
N GLY A 70 24.83 -73.23 4.32
CA GLY A 70 23.82 -72.19 4.09
C GLY A 70 24.20 -70.79 4.58
N PHE A 71 25.46 -70.55 4.94
CA PHE A 71 25.99 -69.23 5.33
C PHE A 71 25.59 -68.11 4.35
N GLN A 72 25.75 -68.35 3.04
CA GLN A 72 25.42 -67.34 2.01
C GLN A 72 23.94 -66.95 2.02
N VAL A 73 23.04 -67.90 2.27
CA VAL A 73 21.59 -67.64 2.37
C VAL A 73 21.31 -66.74 3.58
N ARG A 74 21.90 -67.06 4.74
CA ARG A 74 21.74 -66.26 5.97
C ARG A 74 22.38 -64.87 5.87
N MET A 75 23.50 -64.76 5.14
CA MET A 75 24.14 -63.48 4.83
C MET A 75 23.23 -62.61 3.96
N PHE A 76 22.68 -63.17 2.89
CA PHE A 76 21.75 -62.46 2.02
C PHE A 76 20.47 -62.03 2.77
N GLU A 77 19.93 -62.90 3.63
CA GLU A 77 18.79 -62.57 4.49
C GLU A 77 19.10 -61.37 5.41
N PHE A 78 20.30 -61.34 6.01
CA PHE A 78 20.70 -60.22 6.87
C PHE A 78 20.89 -58.92 6.09
N GLN A 79 21.43 -58.98 4.87
CA GLN A 79 21.52 -57.81 3.99
C GLN A 79 20.14 -57.30 3.57
N ASN A 80 19.17 -58.20 3.35
CA ASN A 80 17.79 -57.80 3.10
C ASN A 80 17.16 -57.13 4.32
N PHE A 81 17.41 -57.65 5.53
CA PHE A 81 17.02 -57.01 6.78
C PHE A 81 17.56 -55.59 6.90
N GLU A 82 18.86 -55.37 6.71
CA GLU A 82 19.47 -54.04 6.81
C GLU A 82 18.87 -53.07 5.80
N ARG A 83 18.67 -53.50 4.54
CA ARG A 83 18.03 -52.67 3.52
C ARG A 83 16.62 -52.24 3.92
N ARG A 84 15.79 -53.19 4.40
CA ARG A 84 14.43 -52.89 4.86
C ARG A 84 14.42 -52.03 6.11
N PHE A 85 15.38 -52.22 7.00
CA PHE A 85 15.55 -51.40 8.18
C PHE A 85 15.93 -49.96 7.82
N GLU A 86 16.90 -49.75 6.93
CA GLU A 86 17.32 -48.42 6.46
C GLU A 86 16.18 -47.67 5.76
N GLU A 87 15.44 -48.33 4.88
CA GLU A 87 14.25 -47.76 4.23
C GLU A 87 13.19 -47.35 5.27
N CYS A 88 12.89 -48.24 6.22
CA CYS A 88 11.89 -47.98 7.25
C CYS A 88 12.28 -46.82 8.17
N ILE A 89 13.50 -46.83 8.70
CA ILE A 89 13.94 -45.83 9.67
C ILE A 89 14.13 -44.46 9.01
N SER A 90 14.61 -44.40 7.76
CA SER A 90 14.80 -43.13 7.05
C SER A 90 13.45 -42.45 6.76
N GLN A 91 12.48 -43.18 6.21
CA GLN A 91 11.16 -42.63 5.92
C GLN A 91 10.41 -42.23 7.20
N SER A 92 10.44 -43.10 8.21
CA SER A 92 9.78 -42.85 9.49
C SER A 92 10.41 -41.66 10.23
N ALA A 93 11.74 -41.55 10.22
CA ALA A 93 12.44 -40.43 10.85
C ALA A 93 12.13 -39.10 10.15
N VAL A 94 12.12 -39.07 8.81
CA VAL A 94 11.80 -37.84 8.07
C VAL A 94 10.39 -37.36 8.42
N LYS A 95 9.41 -38.26 8.39
CA LYS A 95 8.03 -37.90 8.71
C LYS A 95 7.90 -37.44 10.16
N THR A 96 8.34 -38.25 11.12
CA THR A 96 8.16 -37.97 12.55
C THR A 96 8.95 -36.74 13.05
N LYS A 97 10.09 -36.42 12.44
CA LYS A 97 10.92 -35.28 12.85
C LYS A 97 10.54 -33.98 12.15
N PHE A 98 10.07 -34.01 10.90
CA PHE A 98 9.90 -32.78 10.11
C PHE A 98 8.44 -32.42 9.79
N GLU A 99 7.49 -33.36 9.81
CA GLU A 99 6.12 -33.11 9.36
C GLU A 99 5.46 -31.92 10.08
N GLN A 100 5.57 -31.87 11.41
CA GLN A 100 5.01 -30.75 12.19
C GLN A 100 5.69 -29.41 11.88
N HIS A 101 7.01 -29.41 11.69
CA HIS A 101 7.74 -28.19 11.31
C HIS A 101 7.36 -27.72 9.92
N THR A 102 7.18 -28.63 8.95
CA THR A 102 6.71 -28.31 7.61
C THR A 102 5.29 -27.73 7.64
N VAL A 103 4.37 -28.33 8.41
CA VAL A 103 3.01 -27.80 8.57
C VAL A 103 3.03 -26.41 9.19
N ARG A 104 3.80 -26.22 10.26
CA ARG A 104 3.92 -24.91 10.92
C ARG A 104 4.53 -23.85 10.01
N ALA A 105 5.56 -24.19 9.24
CA ALA A 105 6.17 -23.27 8.28
C ALA A 105 5.17 -22.81 7.20
N LYS A 106 4.32 -23.73 6.71
CA LYS A 106 3.23 -23.38 5.79
C LYS A 106 2.21 -22.45 6.42
N GLN A 107 1.81 -22.71 7.67
CA GLN A 107 0.88 -21.83 8.40
C GLN A 107 1.46 -20.42 8.58
N ILE A 108 2.72 -20.31 8.98
CA ILE A 108 3.40 -19.01 9.13
C ILE A 108 3.46 -18.27 7.79
N ALA A 109 3.83 -18.95 6.71
CA ALA A 109 3.87 -18.33 5.38
C ALA A 109 2.49 -17.82 4.94
N GLU A 110 1.43 -18.58 5.24
CA GLU A 110 0.06 -18.21 4.91
C GLU A 110 -0.45 -17.03 5.74
N GLU A 111 -0.15 -16.99 7.03
CA GLU A 111 -0.43 -15.84 7.91
C GLU A 111 0.24 -14.56 7.40
N VAL A 112 1.53 -14.64 7.03
CA VAL A 112 2.26 -13.50 6.45
C VAL A 112 1.62 -13.07 5.13
N ARG A 113 1.23 -14.01 4.28
CA ARG A 113 0.53 -13.72 3.02
C ARG A 113 -0.77 -12.95 3.28
N HIS A 114 -1.57 -13.38 4.25
CA HIS A 114 -2.81 -12.69 4.62
C HIS A 114 -2.56 -11.26 5.14
N ILE A 115 -1.52 -11.06 5.95
CA ILE A 115 -1.13 -9.72 6.41
C ILE A 115 -0.77 -8.84 5.21
N MET A 116 0.03 -9.36 4.27
CA MET A 116 0.42 -8.61 3.07
C MET A 116 -0.79 -8.26 2.20
N ASP A 117 -1.72 -9.20 2.00
CA ASP A 117 -2.95 -8.96 1.25
C ASP A 117 -3.80 -7.87 1.92
N SER A 118 -3.95 -7.92 3.26
CA SER A 118 -4.69 -6.91 4.02
C SER A 118 -4.05 -5.51 3.90
N VAL A 119 -2.72 -5.42 3.99
CA VAL A 119 -1.99 -4.16 3.82
C VAL A 119 -2.15 -3.64 2.40
N HIS A 120 -2.08 -4.51 1.40
CA HIS A 120 -2.25 -4.15 0.00
C HIS A 120 -3.64 -3.56 -0.27
N VAL A 121 -4.69 -4.24 0.20
CA VAL A 121 -6.08 -3.77 0.05
C VAL A 121 -6.27 -2.41 0.73
N ALA A 122 -5.85 -2.26 1.99
CA ALA A 122 -6.00 -1.00 2.71
C ALA A 122 -5.25 0.15 2.03
N ALA A 123 -4.03 -0.10 1.53
CA ALA A 123 -3.27 0.90 0.79
C ALA A 123 -3.95 1.30 -0.53
N GLN A 124 -4.55 0.33 -1.23
CA GLN A 124 -5.26 0.59 -2.47
C GLN A 124 -6.54 1.41 -2.24
N GLU A 125 -7.32 1.07 -1.22
CA GLU A 125 -8.51 1.83 -0.82
C GLU A 125 -8.15 3.27 -0.44
N GLN A 126 -7.09 3.44 0.37
CA GLN A 126 -6.59 4.76 0.73
C GLN A 126 -6.15 5.57 -0.50
N ARG A 127 -5.51 4.92 -1.49
CA ARG A 127 -5.11 5.57 -2.74
C ARG A 127 -6.32 6.08 -3.52
N VAL A 128 -7.35 5.25 -3.66
CA VAL A 128 -8.60 5.62 -4.35
C VAL A 128 -9.26 6.80 -3.63
N TYR A 129 -9.42 6.73 -2.30
CA TYR A 129 -9.98 7.81 -1.50
C TYR A 129 -9.21 9.14 -1.68
N CYS A 130 -7.87 9.09 -1.67
CA CYS A 130 -7.05 10.28 -1.88
C CYS A 130 -7.23 10.89 -3.27
N LEU A 131 -7.41 10.07 -4.31
CA LEU A 131 -7.65 10.53 -5.68
C LEU A 131 -9.02 11.21 -5.80
N GLU A 132 -10.07 10.59 -5.26
CA GLU A 132 -11.41 11.19 -5.24
C GLU A 132 -11.40 12.54 -4.50
N LYS A 133 -10.74 12.59 -3.34
CA LYS A 133 -10.61 13.83 -2.56
C LYS A 133 -9.74 14.89 -3.22
N TRP A 134 -8.85 14.52 -4.11
CA TRP A 134 -8.09 15.46 -4.90
C TRP A 134 -8.96 16.05 -6.02
N ASP A 135 -9.72 15.19 -6.71
CA ASP A 135 -10.63 15.58 -7.79
C ASP A 135 -11.73 16.53 -7.27
N ASP A 136 -12.38 16.19 -6.15
CA ASP A 136 -13.36 17.04 -5.45
C ASP A 136 -12.82 18.46 -5.18
N ARG A 137 -11.56 18.54 -4.73
CA ARG A 137 -10.91 19.82 -4.40
C ARG A 137 -10.56 20.60 -5.65
N GLN A 138 -10.12 19.91 -6.69
CA GLN A 138 -9.75 20.52 -7.96
C GLN A 138 -10.98 21.09 -8.67
N GLU A 139 -12.11 20.38 -8.67
CA GLU A 139 -13.39 20.87 -9.18
C GLU A 139 -13.85 22.11 -8.41
N ARG A 140 -13.81 22.05 -7.07
CA ARG A 140 -14.18 23.18 -6.22
C ARG A 140 -13.30 24.41 -6.45
N LEU A 141 -11.98 24.22 -6.60
CA LEU A 141 -11.06 25.31 -6.92
C LEU A 141 -11.43 25.95 -8.26
N GLY A 142 -11.60 25.14 -9.30
CA GLY A 142 -12.00 25.62 -10.63
C GLY A 142 -13.36 26.32 -10.63
N PHE A 143 -14.29 25.92 -9.76
CA PHE A 143 -15.55 26.65 -9.57
C PHE A 143 -15.33 28.03 -8.95
N ILE A 144 -14.55 28.12 -7.87
CA ILE A 144 -14.27 29.39 -7.17
C ILE A 144 -13.52 30.37 -8.09
N GLU A 145 -12.53 29.89 -8.85
CA GLU A 145 -11.80 30.71 -9.83
C GLU A 145 -12.76 31.34 -10.84
N LYS A 146 -13.67 30.55 -11.42
CA LYS A 146 -14.70 31.05 -12.35
C LYS A 146 -15.62 32.08 -11.70
N GLN A 147 -16.04 31.86 -10.45
CA GLN A 147 -16.87 32.83 -9.72
C GLN A 147 -16.11 34.15 -9.48
N LEU A 148 -14.82 34.06 -9.15
CA LEU A 148 -13.97 35.22 -8.93
C LEU A 148 -13.74 36.01 -10.22
N ASP A 149 -13.58 35.34 -11.37
CA ASP A 149 -13.50 35.96 -12.68
C ASP A 149 -14.79 36.72 -13.05
N LEU A 150 -15.95 36.08 -12.86
CA LEU A 150 -17.26 36.69 -13.11
C LEU A 150 -17.48 37.92 -12.21
N LEU A 151 -17.15 37.79 -10.91
CA LEU A 151 -17.24 38.88 -9.96
C LEU A 151 -16.32 40.05 -10.36
N THR A 152 -15.09 39.74 -10.74
CA THR A 152 -14.11 40.72 -11.21
C THR A 152 -14.62 41.47 -12.44
N GLN A 153 -15.19 40.78 -13.42
CA GLN A 153 -15.78 41.40 -14.61
C GLN A 153 -16.97 42.30 -14.24
N SER A 154 -17.86 41.83 -13.36
CA SER A 154 -19.00 42.60 -12.86
C SER A 154 -18.55 43.91 -12.19
N TYR A 155 -17.53 43.87 -11.33
CA TYR A 155 -17.02 45.07 -10.69
C TYR A 155 -16.28 46.02 -11.65
N LYS A 156 -15.55 45.50 -12.65
CA LYS A 156 -14.96 46.33 -13.71
C LYS A 156 -16.03 47.10 -14.48
N LEU A 157 -17.13 46.45 -14.84
CA LEU A 157 -18.27 47.09 -15.50
C LEU A 157 -18.89 48.15 -14.59
N LYS A 158 -19.12 47.84 -13.31
CA LYS A 158 -19.73 48.77 -12.36
C LYS A 158 -18.87 50.01 -12.13
N ILE A 159 -17.55 49.84 -12.01
CA ILE A 159 -16.61 50.96 -11.89
C ILE A 159 -16.71 51.85 -13.13
N LYS A 160 -16.66 51.27 -14.33
CA LYS A 160 -16.78 52.02 -15.58
C LYS A 160 -18.09 52.82 -15.65
N GLU A 161 -19.20 52.20 -15.29
CA GLU A 161 -20.52 52.82 -15.28
C GLU A 161 -20.58 54.04 -14.33
N ILE A 162 -20.00 53.89 -13.12
CA ILE A 162 -19.91 54.98 -12.14
C ILE A 162 -19.00 56.10 -12.66
N THR A 163 -17.85 55.77 -13.25
CA THR A 163 -16.91 56.75 -13.82
C THR A 163 -17.56 57.55 -14.93
N GLU A 164 -18.23 56.90 -15.89
CA GLU A 164 -18.94 57.57 -17.00
C GLU A 164 -20.04 58.51 -16.48
N GLU A 165 -20.79 58.10 -15.46
CA GLU A 165 -21.84 58.93 -14.86
C GLU A 165 -21.25 60.15 -14.12
N VAL A 166 -20.13 59.99 -13.41
CA VAL A 166 -19.42 61.10 -12.77
C VAL A 166 -18.89 62.08 -13.82
N GLU A 167 -18.27 61.60 -14.89
CA GLU A 167 -17.78 62.43 -16.01
C GLU A 167 -18.94 63.22 -16.63
N ARG A 168 -20.05 62.55 -16.94
CA ARG A 168 -21.26 63.19 -17.50
C ARG A 168 -21.80 64.29 -16.59
N GLN A 169 -21.88 64.04 -15.28
CA GLN A 169 -22.34 65.03 -14.30
C GLN A 169 -21.40 66.25 -14.23
N VAL A 170 -20.09 66.03 -14.22
CA VAL A 170 -19.09 67.11 -14.21
C VAL A 170 -19.15 67.94 -15.50
N SER A 171 -19.23 67.29 -16.66
CA SER A 171 -19.36 67.99 -17.95
C SER A 171 -20.62 68.84 -18.02
N ASN A 172 -21.76 68.32 -17.56
CA ASN A 172 -23.03 69.06 -17.53
C ASN A 172 -22.95 70.26 -16.59
N ALA A 173 -22.39 70.09 -15.38
CA ALA A 173 -22.20 71.18 -14.43
C ALA A 173 -21.29 72.28 -15.01
N MET A 174 -20.16 71.89 -15.63
CA MET A 174 -19.25 72.84 -16.28
C MET A 174 -19.93 73.59 -17.43
N ALA A 175 -20.72 72.92 -18.27
CA ALA A 175 -21.46 73.55 -19.36
C ALA A 175 -22.50 74.55 -18.86
N GLU A 176 -23.14 74.28 -17.72
CA GLU A 176 -24.06 75.21 -17.06
C GLU A 176 -23.32 76.44 -16.55
N GLU A 177 -22.18 76.28 -15.88
CA GLU A 177 -21.36 77.40 -15.40
C GLU A 177 -20.81 78.27 -16.54
N ILE A 178 -20.42 77.66 -17.66
CA ILE A 178 -20.02 78.41 -18.87
C ILE A 178 -21.20 79.22 -19.41
N ARG A 179 -22.41 78.65 -19.46
CA ARG A 179 -23.61 79.39 -19.91
C ARG A 179 -23.93 80.57 -18.98
N LYS A 180 -23.78 80.42 -17.67
CA LYS A 180 -23.99 81.50 -16.68
C LYS A 180 -23.03 82.68 -16.85
N LEU A 181 -21.83 82.48 -17.41
CA LEU A 181 -20.89 83.58 -17.67
C LEU A 181 -21.50 84.64 -18.61
N SER A 182 -22.27 84.22 -19.63
CA SER A 182 -22.94 85.15 -20.55
C SER A 182 -23.95 86.05 -19.83
N VAL A 183 -24.79 85.46 -18.97
CA VAL A 183 -25.76 86.19 -18.13
C VAL A 183 -25.05 87.16 -17.19
N LEU A 184 -23.98 86.71 -16.53
CA LEU A 184 -23.17 87.56 -15.63
C LEU A 184 -22.55 88.77 -16.35
N VAL A 185 -22.17 88.61 -17.62
CA VAL A 185 -21.64 89.71 -18.45
C VAL A 185 -22.76 90.65 -18.87
N ASP A 186 -23.90 90.12 -19.31
CA ASP A 186 -25.05 90.91 -19.79
C ASP A 186 -25.72 91.71 -18.65
N GLU A 187 -25.75 91.17 -17.43
CA GLU A 187 -26.30 91.82 -16.24
C GLU A 187 -25.30 92.74 -15.52
N PHE A 188 -24.08 92.89 -16.04
CA PHE A 188 -23.04 93.70 -15.41
C PHE A 188 -23.34 95.21 -15.55
N GLN A 189 -23.75 95.85 -14.46
CA GLN A 189 -24.20 97.25 -14.45
C GLN A 189 -23.13 98.29 -14.04
N LEU A 190 -21.85 97.92 -14.02
CA LEU A 190 -20.76 98.82 -13.63
C LEU A 190 -19.89 99.20 -14.84
N ASP A 191 -19.42 100.45 -14.89
CA ASP A 191 -18.55 100.91 -15.97
C ASP A 191 -17.16 100.24 -15.91
N PHE A 192 -16.58 99.86 -17.05
CA PHE A 192 -15.24 99.27 -17.10
C PHE A 192 -14.15 100.32 -16.87
N HIS A 193 -13.32 100.12 -15.84
CA HIS A 193 -12.25 101.05 -15.47
C HIS A 193 -10.84 100.41 -15.62
N PRO A 194 -9.87 101.06 -16.27
CA PRO A 194 -8.54 100.49 -16.57
C PRO A 194 -7.58 100.38 -15.36
N SER A 195 -8.06 100.60 -14.13
CA SER A 195 -7.20 100.65 -12.94
C SER A 195 -6.95 99.24 -12.38
N PRO A 196 -5.69 98.84 -12.13
CA PRO A 196 -5.35 97.52 -11.59
C PRO A 196 -6.00 97.21 -10.23
N VAL A 197 -6.32 98.25 -9.45
CA VAL A 197 -6.95 98.13 -8.14
C VAL A 197 -8.44 97.83 -8.28
N VAL A 198 -9.12 98.45 -9.25
CA VAL A 198 -10.57 98.27 -9.50
C VAL A 198 -10.85 96.90 -10.13
N LEU A 199 -9.94 96.39 -10.96
CA LEU A 199 -10.00 95.02 -11.49
C LEU A 199 -9.96 93.94 -10.39
N LYS A 200 -9.21 94.17 -9.29
CA LYS A 200 -9.25 93.29 -8.11
C LYS A 200 -10.62 93.31 -7.41
N VAL A 201 -11.28 94.48 -7.39
CA VAL A 201 -12.62 94.62 -6.79
C VAL A 201 -13.67 93.88 -7.61
N TYR A 202 -13.66 93.99 -8.94
CA TYR A 202 -14.58 93.21 -9.78
C TYR A 202 -14.42 91.70 -9.59
N LYS A 203 -13.17 91.22 -9.49
CA LYS A 203 -12.89 89.80 -9.26
C LYS A 203 -13.49 89.31 -7.92
N ASN A 204 -13.36 90.11 -6.86
CA ASN A 204 -13.92 89.78 -5.55
C ASN A 204 -15.45 89.83 -5.52
N VAL A 205 -16.08 90.75 -6.26
CA VAL A 205 -17.55 90.87 -6.35
C VAL A 205 -18.16 89.76 -7.21
N SER A 206 -17.50 89.35 -8.32
CA SER A 206 -17.92 88.19 -9.12
C SER A 206 -17.96 86.89 -8.30
N HIS A 207 -16.98 86.65 -7.44
CA HIS A 207 -16.99 85.48 -6.54
C HIS A 207 -18.16 85.50 -5.54
N LEU A 208 -18.60 86.69 -5.11
CA LEU A 208 -19.72 86.86 -4.18
C LEU A 208 -21.08 86.61 -4.85
N MET A 209 -21.23 86.97 -6.13
CA MET A 209 -22.47 86.71 -6.89
C MET A 209 -22.62 85.25 -7.32
N GLN A 210 -21.52 84.54 -7.62
CA GLN A 210 -21.57 83.09 -7.91
C GLN A 210 -21.94 82.23 -6.67
N ALA A 211 -21.58 82.67 -5.45
CA ALA A 211 -21.90 81.96 -4.21
C ALA A 211 -23.42 81.95 -3.87
N GLY A 212 -24.21 82.83 -4.50
CA GLY A 212 -25.65 82.95 -4.25
C GLY A 212 -26.55 81.94 -4.99
N SER A 213 -26.01 81.10 -5.89
CA SER A 213 -26.81 80.23 -6.78
C SER A 213 -26.61 78.72 -6.57
N PHE A 214 -26.07 78.26 -5.44
CA PHE A 214 -26.04 76.83 -5.09
C PHE A 214 -27.14 76.48 -4.08
N PRO A 215 -28.34 76.03 -4.49
CA PRO A 215 -29.21 75.28 -3.60
C PRO A 215 -28.71 73.83 -3.58
N GLY A 216 -27.97 73.48 -2.53
CA GLY A 216 -27.86 72.11 -2.04
C GLY A 216 -26.94 71.17 -2.82
N LYS A 217 -25.62 71.30 -2.66
CA LYS A 217 -24.69 70.15 -2.54
C LYS A 217 -23.56 70.54 -1.59
N HIS A 218 -23.39 69.79 -0.51
CA HIS A 218 -22.30 69.96 0.44
C HIS A 218 -20.95 69.81 -0.27
N TRP A 219 -20.18 70.90 -0.33
CA TRP A 219 -18.73 70.82 -0.48
C TRP A 219 -18.17 70.28 0.83
N VAL A 220 -17.65 69.05 0.81
CA VAL A 220 -16.83 68.51 1.91
C VAL A 220 -15.37 68.86 1.58
N PRO A 221 -14.69 69.70 2.37
CA PRO A 221 -13.33 70.17 2.04
C PRO A 221 -12.23 69.12 2.24
N ASP A 222 -12.55 67.91 2.71
CA ASP A 222 -11.57 66.88 3.05
C ASP A 222 -11.95 65.54 2.42
N ALA A 223 -11.68 65.38 1.13
CA ALA A 223 -11.49 64.06 0.56
C ALA A 223 -9.99 63.74 0.66
N PRO A 224 -9.56 62.83 1.55
CA PRO A 224 -8.16 62.48 1.63
C PRO A 224 -7.74 61.85 0.29
N LEU A 225 -6.65 62.38 -0.26
CA LEU A 225 -5.89 61.80 -1.38
C LEU A 225 -5.45 60.38 -1.01
N TRP A 226 -6.33 59.41 -1.21
CA TRP A 226 -5.98 57.99 -1.29
C TRP A 226 -6.28 57.50 -2.71
N PHE A 227 -5.63 58.14 -3.68
CA PHE A 227 -5.20 57.45 -4.90
C PHE A 227 -3.75 57.05 -4.70
N CYS A 228 -3.57 55.98 -3.92
CA CYS A 228 -2.37 55.16 -3.96
C CYS A 228 -2.86 53.72 -3.91
N LEU A 229 -2.81 53.03 -5.06
CA LEU A 229 -2.56 51.60 -5.24
C LEU A 229 -2.89 51.21 -6.69
N PRO A 230 -2.18 50.26 -7.30
CA PRO A 230 -0.72 50.06 -7.42
C PRO A 230 -0.14 50.66 -8.72
#